data_AF-A0A1I3LHU2-F1
#
_entry.id   AF-A0A1I3LHU2-F1
#
_cell.length_a   1.000
_cell.length_b   1.000
_cell.length_c   1.000
_cell.angle_alpha   90.00
_cell.angle_beta   90.00
_cell.angle_gamma   90.00
#
_symmetry.space_group_name_H-M   'P 1'
#
loop_
_entity.id
_entity.type
_entity.pdbx_description
1 polymer ?
#
loop_
_entity_poly.entity_id
_entity_poly.type
_entity_poly.pdbx_seq_one_letter_code
_entity_poly.pdbx_strand_id
1 'polypeptide(L)'
;MAERDLWTAVLLLAVEDATFGIGGESGSSRKTKLRMIEETRTFLTTENEDLQIVCDGADPDMMQVIEHMRKRIAEAPTAEELLDGVQKRKIEFNASQRKEQEKRSIPTYTHNGETLTLAEWSERTGLKVSTIHARLGRGWPLAKALSVSVEDAQEEARQEVQGRACREAQKKTWRRGPPELTITHNGETLTVKEWSWRTGINAATIKTRLRKGMPTEKVLTVGDLRSA
;
A
#
# COMPACT_ATOMS: atom_id res chain seq x y z
N MET A 1 -1.68 3.54 -16.74
CA MET A 1 -2.69 2.65 -17.34
C MET A 1 -2.83 3.12 -18.77
N ALA A 2 -2.51 2.27 -19.74
CA ALA A 2 -2.57 2.66 -21.14
C ALA A 2 -4.06 2.82 -21.54
N GLU A 3 -4.37 3.73 -22.46
CA GLU A 3 -5.74 3.97 -22.95
C GLU A 3 -6.39 2.68 -23.49
N ARG A 4 -5.58 1.80 -24.07
CA ARG A 4 -5.99 0.45 -24.52
C ARG A 4 -6.47 -0.45 -23.40
N ASP A 5 -5.87 -0.36 -22.20
CA ASP A 5 -6.28 -1.16 -21.04
C ASP A 5 -7.71 -0.80 -20.61
N LEU A 6 -8.07 0.49 -20.76
CA LEU A 6 -9.41 0.98 -20.43
C LEU A 6 -10.45 0.39 -21.40
N TRP A 7 -10.22 0.51 -22.72
CA TRP A 7 -11.12 -0.04 -23.73
C TRP A 7 -11.26 -1.55 -23.63
N THR A 8 -10.15 -2.25 -23.37
CA THR A 8 -10.16 -3.70 -23.11
C THR A 8 -11.02 -4.03 -21.90
N ALA A 9 -10.90 -3.28 -20.80
CA ALA A 9 -11.71 -3.51 -19.60
C ALA A 9 -13.21 -3.27 -19.87
N VAL A 10 -13.56 -2.25 -20.65
CA VAL A 10 -14.95 -1.97 -21.06
C VAL A 10 -15.52 -3.14 -21.87
N LEU A 11 -14.78 -3.62 -22.86
CA LEU A 11 -15.21 -4.75 -23.69
C LEU A 11 -15.38 -6.03 -22.86
N LEU A 12 -14.42 -6.34 -21.98
CA LEU A 12 -14.50 -7.51 -21.09
C LEU A 12 -15.69 -7.43 -20.14
N LEU A 13 -15.98 -6.25 -19.59
CA LEU A 13 -17.14 -6.05 -18.72
C LEU A 13 -18.45 -6.31 -19.48
N ALA A 14 -18.60 -5.78 -20.70
CA ALA A 14 -19.77 -6.03 -21.53
C ALA A 14 -19.96 -7.53 -21.82
N VAL A 15 -18.85 -8.25 -22.08
CA VAL A 15 -18.86 -9.70 -22.29
C VAL A 15 -19.32 -10.44 -21.03
N GLU A 16 -18.84 -10.03 -19.85
CA GLU A 16 -19.26 -10.62 -18.57
C GLU A 16 -20.76 -10.40 -18.32
N ASP A 17 -21.25 -9.18 -18.51
CA ASP A 17 -22.67 -8.84 -18.32
C ASP A 17 -23.59 -9.65 -19.25
N ALA A 18 -23.18 -9.85 -20.51
CA ALA A 18 -23.93 -10.62 -21.50
C ALA A 18 -23.96 -12.14 -21.20
N THR A 19 -22.93 -12.68 -20.54
CA THR A 19 -22.73 -14.13 -20.37
C THR A 19 -23.01 -14.66 -18.96
N PHE A 20 -22.73 -13.85 -17.93
CA PHE A 20 -22.92 -14.20 -16.53
C PHE A 20 -24.02 -13.38 -15.85
N GLY A 21 -24.50 -12.33 -16.51
CA GLY A 21 -25.52 -11.43 -16.00
C GLY A 21 -24.91 -10.25 -15.22
N ILE A 22 -25.73 -9.22 -15.00
CA ILE A 22 -25.26 -7.95 -14.43
C ILE A 22 -25.10 -8.05 -12.91
N GLY A 23 -23.87 -7.86 -12.46
CA GLY A 23 -23.51 -7.79 -11.04
C GLY A 23 -23.67 -6.38 -10.47
N GLY A 24 -24.03 -6.28 -9.18
CA GLY A 24 -23.68 -5.09 -8.39
C GLY A 24 -24.56 -3.83 -8.49
N GLU A 25 -25.53 -3.71 -9.40
CA GLU A 25 -26.51 -2.61 -9.32
C GLU A 25 -27.56 -2.92 -8.23
N SER A 26 -27.23 -2.54 -7.00
CA SER A 26 -28.14 -2.45 -5.86
C SER A 26 -29.20 -1.38 -6.14
N GLY A 27 -30.40 -1.81 -6.56
CA GLY A 27 -31.57 -0.94 -6.72
C GLY A 27 -32.30 -1.10 -8.07
N SER A 28 -31.65 -1.64 -9.10
CA SER A 28 -32.27 -1.84 -10.42
C SER A 28 -33.30 -2.97 -10.39
N SER A 29 -34.51 -2.70 -10.92
CA SER A 29 -35.61 -3.66 -10.96
C SER A 29 -35.25 -4.90 -11.81
N ARG A 30 -35.89 -6.05 -11.56
CA ARG A 30 -35.70 -7.27 -12.37
C ARG A 30 -35.87 -6.99 -13.88
N LYS A 31 -36.89 -6.22 -14.23
CA LYS A 31 -37.18 -5.81 -15.61
C LYS A 31 -36.04 -4.96 -16.20
N THR A 32 -35.48 -4.06 -15.41
CA THR A 32 -34.34 -3.22 -15.81
C THR A 32 -33.12 -4.09 -16.10
N LYS A 33 -32.81 -5.03 -15.21
CA LYS A 33 -31.65 -5.94 -15.38
C LYS A 33 -31.80 -6.85 -16.60
N LEU A 34 -33.01 -7.35 -16.85
CA LEU A 34 -33.31 -8.16 -18.03
C LEU A 34 -33.05 -7.37 -19.31
N ARG A 35 -33.61 -6.15 -19.37
CA ARG A 35 -33.42 -5.25 -20.51
C ARG A 35 -31.94 -4.94 -20.75
N MET A 36 -31.19 -4.64 -19.69
CA MET A 36 -29.76 -4.35 -19.82
C MET A 36 -28.96 -5.56 -20.32
N ILE A 37 -29.25 -6.79 -19.87
CA ILE A 37 -28.59 -8.00 -20.39
C ILE A 37 -28.89 -8.17 -21.89
N GLU A 38 -30.14 -7.97 -22.30
CA GLU A 38 -30.55 -8.06 -23.70
C GLU A 38 -29.94 -6.96 -24.58
N GLU A 39 -29.87 -5.73 -24.07
CA GLU A 39 -29.22 -4.58 -24.71
C GLU A 39 -27.72 -4.87 -24.90
N THR A 40 -27.03 -5.37 -23.86
CA THR A 40 -25.59 -5.71 -23.97
C THR A 40 -25.34 -6.89 -24.92
N ARG A 41 -26.22 -7.91 -24.93
CA ARG A 41 -26.13 -9.00 -25.92
C ARG A 41 -26.32 -8.49 -27.34
N THR A 42 -27.27 -7.60 -27.55
CA THR A 42 -27.53 -6.98 -28.85
C THR A 42 -26.33 -6.15 -29.30
N PHE A 43 -25.78 -5.34 -28.39
CA PHE A 43 -24.58 -4.53 -28.60
C PHE A 43 -23.38 -5.37 -29.07
N LEU A 44 -23.16 -6.56 -28.50
CA LEU A 44 -22.03 -7.43 -28.86
C LEU A 44 -22.26 -8.35 -30.07
N THR A 45 -23.47 -8.41 -30.62
CA THR A 45 -23.84 -9.37 -31.69
C THR A 45 -24.30 -8.69 -32.98
N THR A 46 -24.39 -7.36 -32.97
CA THR A 46 -24.84 -6.54 -34.09
C THR A 46 -23.75 -5.52 -34.42
N GLU A 47 -23.55 -5.26 -35.70
CA GLU A 47 -22.65 -4.19 -36.14
C GLU A 47 -23.19 -2.84 -35.65
N ASN A 48 -22.36 -2.10 -34.91
CA ASN A 48 -22.68 -0.79 -34.36
C ASN A 48 -21.42 0.08 -34.34
N GLU A 49 -21.57 1.38 -34.61
CA GLU A 49 -20.53 2.40 -34.53
C GLU A 49 -19.88 2.45 -33.14
N ASP A 50 -20.69 2.34 -32.07
CA ASP A 50 -20.16 2.34 -30.70
C ASP A 50 -19.26 1.11 -30.42
N LEU A 51 -19.63 -0.06 -30.97
CA LEU A 51 -18.82 -1.27 -30.83
C LEU A 51 -17.52 -1.14 -31.62
N GLN A 52 -17.58 -0.55 -32.82
CA GLN A 52 -16.39 -0.26 -33.63
C GLN A 52 -15.41 0.63 -32.87
N ILE A 53 -15.88 1.69 -32.21
CA ILE A 53 -15.04 2.58 -31.40
C ILE A 53 -14.34 1.82 -30.26
N VAL A 54 -15.08 0.95 -29.55
CA VAL A 54 -14.51 0.13 -28.46
C VAL A 54 -13.46 -0.84 -29.00
N CYS A 55 -13.73 -1.48 -30.13
CA CYS A 55 -12.82 -2.40 -30.80
C CYS A 55 -11.55 -1.69 -31.30
N ASP A 56 -11.67 -0.52 -31.92
CA ASP A 56 -10.52 0.28 -32.38
C ASP A 56 -9.63 0.70 -31.20
N GLY A 57 -10.24 1.01 -30.05
CA GLY A 57 -9.52 1.36 -28.82
C GLY A 57 -8.85 0.17 -28.11
N ALA A 58 -9.38 -1.05 -28.26
CA ALA A 58 -8.87 -2.26 -27.61
C ALA A 58 -7.99 -3.15 -28.52
N ASP A 59 -7.88 -2.82 -29.81
CA ASP A 59 -7.24 -3.58 -30.90
C ASP A 59 -7.92 -4.90 -31.42
N PRO A 60 -9.09 -5.42 -30.95
CA PRO A 60 -9.73 -6.56 -31.61
C PRO A 60 -10.53 -6.15 -32.85
N ASP A 61 -10.60 -7.04 -33.85
CA ASP A 61 -11.47 -6.89 -35.01
C ASP A 61 -12.96 -7.07 -34.64
N MET A 62 -13.80 -6.09 -34.98
CA MET A 62 -15.22 -6.08 -34.62
C MET A 62 -15.97 -7.31 -35.14
N MET A 63 -15.70 -7.73 -36.38
CA MET A 63 -16.41 -8.87 -36.98
C MET A 63 -16.06 -10.19 -36.28
N GLN A 64 -14.81 -10.35 -35.87
CA GLN A 64 -14.39 -11.49 -35.04
C GLN A 64 -15.03 -11.46 -33.65
N VAL A 65 -15.17 -10.28 -33.04
CA VAL A 65 -15.88 -10.13 -31.75
C VAL A 65 -17.34 -10.53 -31.91
N ILE A 66 -18.04 -10.02 -32.94
CA ILE A 66 -19.45 -10.33 -33.20
C ILE A 66 -19.64 -11.83 -33.41
N GLU A 67 -18.84 -12.46 -34.27
CA GLU A 67 -18.94 -13.89 -34.55
C GLU A 67 -18.70 -14.73 -33.29
N HIS A 68 -17.66 -14.39 -32.54
CA HIS A 68 -17.34 -15.07 -31.28
C HIS A 68 -18.46 -14.91 -30.24
N MET A 69 -19.02 -13.71 -30.12
CA MET A 69 -20.07 -13.42 -29.15
C MET A 69 -21.40 -14.04 -29.52
N ARG A 70 -21.76 -14.12 -30.81
CA ARG A 70 -22.93 -14.88 -31.28
C ARG A 70 -22.86 -16.33 -30.84
N LYS A 71 -21.71 -16.99 -31.05
CA LYS A 71 -21.48 -18.37 -30.61
C LYS A 71 -21.61 -18.51 -29.08
N ARG A 72 -20.94 -17.63 -28.33
CA ARG A 72 -20.96 -17.68 -26.86
C ARG A 72 -22.35 -17.41 -26.27
N ILE A 73 -23.13 -16.50 -26.86
CA ILE A 73 -24.48 -16.19 -26.41
C ILE A 73 -25.45 -17.33 -26.75
N ALA A 74 -25.26 -18.01 -27.88
CA ALA A 74 -26.04 -19.20 -28.23
C ALA A 74 -25.80 -20.38 -27.27
N GLU A 75 -24.59 -20.51 -26.72
CA GLU A 75 -24.23 -21.50 -25.70
C GLU A 75 -24.58 -21.06 -24.26
N ALA A 76 -24.92 -19.78 -24.06
CA ALA A 76 -25.23 -19.23 -22.74
C ALA A 76 -26.71 -19.40 -22.37
N PRO A 77 -27.04 -19.50 -21.07
CA PRO A 77 -28.43 -19.49 -20.61
C PRO A 77 -29.18 -18.21 -21.01
N THR A 78 -30.50 -18.27 -21.03
CA THR A 78 -31.36 -17.12 -21.36
C THR A 78 -31.18 -15.97 -20.36
N ALA A 79 -31.55 -14.74 -20.74
CA ALA A 79 -31.45 -13.57 -19.85
C ALA A 79 -32.28 -13.75 -18.57
N GLU A 80 -33.42 -14.45 -18.65
CA GLU A 80 -34.25 -14.80 -17.50
C GLU A 80 -33.54 -15.78 -16.56
N GLU A 81 -32.96 -16.86 -17.10
CA GLU A 81 -32.17 -17.82 -16.33
C GLU A 81 -30.89 -17.21 -15.73
N LEU A 82 -30.31 -16.22 -16.41
CA LEU A 82 -29.23 -15.38 -15.88
C LEU A 82 -29.64 -14.70 -14.59
N LEU A 83 -30.81 -14.07 -14.55
CA LEU A 83 -31.30 -13.39 -13.35
C LEU A 83 -31.71 -14.34 -12.23
N ASP A 84 -32.28 -15.49 -12.57
CA ASP A 84 -32.71 -16.49 -11.58
C ASP A 84 -31.54 -17.32 -11.03
N GLY A 85 -30.43 -17.38 -11.77
CA GLY A 85 -29.33 -18.30 -11.51
C GLY A 85 -28.02 -17.67 -11.02
N VAL A 86 -27.91 -16.35 -10.85
CA VAL A 86 -26.64 -15.70 -10.41
C VAL A 86 -26.11 -16.35 -9.12
N GLN A 87 -26.99 -16.57 -8.15
CA GLN A 87 -26.61 -17.14 -6.87
C GLN A 87 -26.25 -18.64 -6.99
N LYS A 88 -27.01 -19.40 -7.78
CA LYS A 88 -26.78 -20.84 -8.01
C LYS A 88 -25.47 -21.10 -8.77
N ARG A 89 -25.20 -20.35 -9.85
CA ARG A 89 -23.95 -20.45 -10.61
C ARG A 89 -22.74 -19.98 -9.82
N LYS A 90 -22.88 -18.94 -8.99
CA LYS A 90 -21.82 -18.55 -8.04
C LYS A 90 -21.51 -19.67 -7.05
N ILE A 91 -22.52 -20.39 -6.57
CA ILE A 91 -22.34 -21.57 -5.69
C ILE A 91 -21.65 -22.71 -6.44
N GLU A 92 -22.10 -23.04 -7.66
CA GLU A 92 -21.54 -24.13 -8.48
C GLU A 92 -20.10 -23.83 -8.92
N PHE A 93 -19.80 -22.58 -9.32
CA PHE A 93 -18.45 -22.12 -9.63
C PHE A 93 -17.55 -22.17 -8.40
N ASN A 94 -18.01 -21.71 -7.23
CA ASN A 94 -17.25 -21.85 -6.00
C ASN A 94 -17.02 -23.31 -5.61
N ALA A 95 -17.98 -24.21 -5.90
CA ALA A 95 -17.84 -25.63 -5.65
C ALA A 95 -16.85 -26.32 -6.60
N SER A 96 -16.81 -25.93 -7.89
CA SER A 96 -15.81 -26.43 -8.84
C SER A 96 -14.40 -25.93 -8.52
N GLN A 97 -14.26 -24.66 -8.13
CA GLN A 97 -13.00 -24.10 -7.65
C GLN A 97 -12.49 -24.80 -6.39
N ARG A 98 -13.37 -25.17 -5.45
CA ARG A 98 -13.00 -25.98 -4.27
C ARG A 98 -12.49 -27.37 -4.66
N LYS A 99 -13.17 -28.07 -5.58
CA LYS A 99 -12.72 -29.39 -6.09
C LYS A 99 -11.36 -29.33 -6.78
N GLU A 100 -11.08 -28.25 -7.51
CA GLU A 100 -9.78 -28.02 -8.16
C GLU A 100 -8.69 -27.69 -7.11
N GLN A 101 -9.01 -26.91 -6.07
CA GLN A 101 -8.10 -26.63 -4.96
C GLN A 101 -7.81 -27.88 -4.11
N GLU A 102 -8.77 -28.77 -3.91
CA GLU A 102 -8.57 -30.06 -3.21
C GLU A 102 -7.60 -30.99 -3.94
N LYS A 103 -7.50 -30.89 -5.28
CA LYS A 103 -6.49 -31.62 -6.06
C LYS A 103 -5.08 -31.04 -5.91
N ARG A 104 -4.93 -29.78 -5.49
CA ARG A 104 -3.61 -29.18 -5.25
C ARG A 104 -3.09 -29.72 -3.93
N SER A 105 -1.95 -30.39 -3.96
CA SER A 105 -1.28 -30.87 -2.75
C SER A 105 -1.07 -29.72 -1.78
N ILE A 106 -1.61 -29.83 -0.57
CA ILE A 106 -1.44 -28.84 0.50
C ILE A 106 0.07 -28.76 0.82
N PRO A 107 0.68 -27.56 0.82
CA PRO A 107 2.11 -27.42 1.11
C PRO A 107 2.45 -27.98 2.50
N THR A 108 3.47 -28.84 2.54
CA THR A 108 4.02 -29.41 3.77
C THR A 108 5.38 -28.77 4.09
N TYR A 109 5.70 -28.75 5.38
CA TYR A 109 6.85 -28.04 5.94
C TYR A 109 7.60 -28.96 6.91
N THR A 110 8.90 -29.14 6.67
CA THR A 110 9.74 -30.05 7.47
C THR A 110 10.49 -29.31 8.57
N HIS A 111 10.30 -29.71 9.82
CA HIS A 111 11.07 -29.21 10.97
C HIS A 111 11.31 -30.33 11.98
N ASN A 112 12.54 -30.44 12.51
CA ASN A 112 12.95 -31.46 13.49
C ASN A 112 12.66 -32.91 13.08
N GLY A 113 12.75 -33.22 11.77
CA GLY A 113 12.49 -34.56 11.23
C GLY A 113 11.01 -34.87 10.99
N GLU A 114 10.10 -33.95 11.33
CA GLU A 114 8.66 -34.09 11.06
C GLU A 114 8.27 -33.23 9.86
N THR A 115 7.47 -33.79 8.95
CA THR A 115 6.92 -33.09 7.78
C THR A 115 5.42 -32.98 7.94
N LEU A 116 4.94 -31.77 8.23
CA LEU A 116 3.53 -31.50 8.54
C LEU A 116 3.02 -30.30 7.73
N THR A 117 1.72 -30.25 7.51
CA THR A 117 1.01 -29.08 6.98
C THR A 117 0.99 -27.94 7.99
N LEU A 118 0.71 -26.71 7.55
CA LEU A 118 0.55 -25.59 8.50
C LEU A 118 -0.60 -25.78 9.48
N ALA A 119 -1.64 -26.54 9.11
CA ALA A 119 -2.76 -26.86 9.99
C ALA A 119 -2.32 -27.79 11.12
N GLU A 120 -1.56 -28.83 10.80
CA GLU A 120 -1.01 -29.75 11.79
C GLU A 120 0.04 -29.06 12.68
N TRP A 121 0.90 -28.21 12.10
CA TRP A 121 1.80 -27.36 12.89
C TRP A 121 1.05 -26.39 13.80
N SER A 122 -0.11 -25.87 13.36
CA SER A 122 -0.97 -25.00 14.16
C SER A 122 -1.56 -25.74 15.36
N GLU A 123 -2.03 -26.97 15.17
CA GLU A 123 -2.55 -27.81 16.25
C GLU A 123 -1.44 -28.20 17.25
N ARG A 124 -0.25 -28.54 16.74
CA ARG A 124 0.89 -28.97 17.56
C ARG A 124 1.52 -27.83 18.36
N THR A 125 1.54 -26.62 17.84
CA THR A 125 2.17 -25.45 18.50
C THR A 125 1.16 -24.54 19.22
N GLY A 126 -0.14 -24.72 18.97
CA GLY A 126 -1.20 -23.80 19.44
C GLY A 126 -1.21 -22.43 18.75
N LEU A 127 -0.32 -22.20 17.77
CA LEU A 127 -0.28 -20.97 16.99
C LEU A 127 -1.31 -21.02 15.88
N LYS A 128 -2.01 -19.92 15.59
CA LYS A 128 -2.95 -19.86 14.46
C LYS A 128 -2.19 -20.08 13.13
N VAL A 129 -2.78 -20.86 12.22
CA VAL A 129 -2.26 -21.06 10.84
C VAL A 129 -1.90 -19.73 10.17
N SER A 130 -2.75 -18.72 10.30
CA SER A 130 -2.52 -17.38 9.74
C SER A 130 -1.27 -16.70 10.31
N THR A 131 -0.95 -16.93 11.59
CA THR A 131 0.26 -16.43 12.25
C THR A 131 1.51 -17.11 11.69
N ILE A 132 1.50 -18.43 11.58
CA ILE A 132 2.63 -19.19 11.01
C ILE A 132 2.86 -18.76 9.55
N HIS A 133 1.79 -18.69 8.75
CA HIS A 133 1.85 -18.25 7.36
C HIS A 133 2.39 -16.81 7.21
N ALA A 134 1.92 -15.86 8.02
CA ALA A 134 2.40 -14.49 7.98
C ALA A 134 3.90 -14.38 8.35
N ARG A 135 4.38 -15.20 9.28
CA ARG A 135 5.81 -15.25 9.65
C ARG A 135 6.66 -15.80 8.51
N LEU A 136 6.23 -16.90 7.89
CA LEU A 136 6.89 -17.47 6.71
C LEU A 136 6.90 -16.49 5.52
N GLY A 137 5.79 -15.79 5.28
CA GLY A 137 5.70 -14.77 4.22
C GLY A 137 6.61 -13.55 4.46
N ARG A 138 7.02 -13.29 5.70
CA ARG A 138 8.04 -12.30 6.06
C ARG A 138 9.47 -12.84 5.99
N GLY A 139 9.65 -14.07 5.50
CA GLY A 139 10.95 -14.72 5.38
C GLY A 139 11.51 -15.28 6.69
N TRP A 140 10.68 -15.48 7.73
CA TRP A 140 11.16 -16.11 8.96
C TRP A 140 11.51 -17.58 8.71
N PRO A 141 12.62 -18.09 9.28
CA PRO A 141 12.89 -19.52 9.31
C PRO A 141 11.74 -20.28 9.98
N LEU A 142 11.38 -21.46 9.48
CA LEU A 142 10.26 -22.26 9.99
C LEU A 142 10.38 -22.53 11.49
N ALA A 143 11.58 -22.87 11.98
CA ALA A 143 11.85 -23.06 13.40
C ALA A 143 11.41 -21.84 14.24
N LYS A 144 11.80 -20.62 13.80
CA LYS A 144 11.42 -19.36 14.44
C LYS A 144 9.93 -19.05 14.26
N ALA A 145 9.34 -19.43 13.13
CA ALA A 145 7.92 -19.23 12.89
C ALA A 145 7.03 -20.07 13.84
N LEU A 146 7.51 -21.26 14.22
CA LEU A 146 6.84 -22.23 15.09
C LEU A 146 7.15 -22.05 16.59
N SER A 147 8.31 -21.52 16.95
CA SER A 147 8.75 -21.44 18.35
C SER A 147 8.24 -20.23 19.12
N VAL A 148 7.95 -19.12 18.43
CA VAL A 148 7.68 -17.85 19.12
C VAL A 148 6.21 -17.80 19.51
N SER A 149 5.93 -17.85 20.83
CA SER A 149 4.59 -17.59 21.37
C SER A 149 4.09 -16.21 20.88
N VAL A 150 2.78 -16.00 20.79
CA VAL A 150 2.24 -14.70 20.35
C VAL A 150 2.76 -13.56 21.24
N GLU A 151 2.93 -13.84 22.53
CA GLU A 151 3.41 -12.93 23.56
C GLU A 151 4.89 -12.55 23.35
N ASP A 152 5.77 -13.53 23.13
CA ASP A 152 7.20 -13.26 22.88
C ASP A 152 7.42 -12.49 21.58
N ALA A 153 6.65 -12.78 20.52
CA ALA A 153 6.71 -12.04 19.25
C ALA A 153 6.21 -10.61 19.40
N GLN A 154 5.17 -10.40 20.21
CA GLN A 154 4.66 -9.07 20.51
C GLN A 154 5.66 -8.28 21.34
N GLU A 155 6.35 -8.93 22.28
CA GLU A 155 7.36 -8.29 23.12
C GLU A 155 8.62 -7.95 22.31
N GLU A 156 9.12 -8.84 21.45
CA GLU A 156 10.20 -8.54 20.51
C GLU A 156 9.83 -7.39 19.55
N ALA A 157 8.61 -7.39 19.01
CA ALA A 157 8.13 -6.31 18.15
C ALA A 157 7.98 -4.98 18.91
N ARG A 158 7.50 -5.01 20.16
CA ARG A 158 7.45 -3.82 21.04
C ARG A 158 8.85 -3.29 21.32
N GLN A 159 9.81 -4.17 21.58
CA GLN A 159 11.21 -3.80 21.81
C GLN A 159 11.87 -3.25 20.53
N GLU A 160 11.58 -3.82 19.36
CA GLU A 160 12.05 -3.27 18.07
C GLU A 160 11.42 -1.91 17.76
N VAL A 161 10.13 -1.73 18.05
CA VAL A 161 9.44 -0.44 17.88
C VAL A 161 9.94 0.59 18.87
N GLN A 162 10.20 0.22 20.14
CA GLN A 162 10.87 1.08 21.12
C GLN A 162 12.32 1.41 20.71
N GLY A 163 13.05 0.45 20.14
CA GLY A 163 14.38 0.65 19.59
C GLY A 163 14.40 1.56 18.37
N ARG A 164 13.43 1.42 17.44
CA ARG A 164 13.23 2.34 16.32
C ARG A 164 12.80 3.72 16.80
N ALA A 165 11.90 3.82 17.76
CA ALA A 165 11.48 5.09 18.35
C ALA A 165 12.64 5.80 19.05
N CYS A 166 13.54 5.08 19.74
CA CYS A 166 14.79 5.63 20.28
C CYS A 166 15.74 6.10 19.16
N ARG A 167 15.91 5.33 18.08
CA ARG A 167 16.75 5.71 16.93
C ARG A 167 16.16 6.91 16.16
N GLU A 168 14.84 6.99 16.04
CA GLU A 168 14.15 8.14 15.43
C GLU A 168 14.14 9.37 16.36
N ALA A 169 14.05 9.16 17.68
CA ALA A 169 14.26 10.21 18.67
C ALA A 169 15.69 10.76 18.62
N GLN A 170 16.71 9.89 18.49
CA GLN A 170 18.11 10.28 18.23
C GLN A 170 18.28 10.97 16.87
N LYS A 171 17.49 10.65 15.85
CA LYS A 171 17.47 11.40 14.58
C LYS A 171 16.76 12.76 14.73
N LYS A 172 15.82 12.92 15.67
CA LYS A 172 15.18 14.21 15.99
C LYS A 172 16.06 15.14 16.85
N THR A 173 17.09 14.64 17.52
CA THR A 173 18.02 15.49 18.30
C THR A 173 18.97 16.36 17.45
N TRP A 174 18.97 16.20 16.11
CA TRP A 174 19.61 17.14 15.18
C TRP A 174 18.91 18.51 15.06
N ARG A 175 17.86 18.75 15.88
CA ARG A 175 17.27 20.08 16.13
C ARG A 175 17.78 20.77 17.40
N ARG A 176 19.02 20.51 17.83
CA ARG A 176 19.78 21.53 18.57
C ARG A 176 20.66 22.22 17.54
N GLY A 177 20.38 23.50 17.28
CA GLY A 177 21.22 24.32 16.42
C GLY A 177 22.68 24.35 16.89
N PRO A 178 23.59 24.97 16.12
CA PRO A 178 25.00 25.09 16.50
C PRO A 178 25.12 25.61 17.94
N PRO A 179 26.07 25.12 18.75
CA PRO A 179 26.23 25.56 20.12
C PRO A 179 26.34 27.09 20.17
N GLU A 180 25.55 27.72 21.04
CA GLU A 180 25.56 29.18 21.21
C GLU A 180 26.97 29.61 21.61
N LEU A 181 27.62 30.40 20.75
CA LEU A 181 29.01 30.85 20.93
C LEU A 181 29.15 31.59 22.28
N THR A 182 29.93 31.03 23.19
CA THR A 182 30.27 31.63 24.49
C THR A 182 31.60 32.37 24.43
N ILE A 183 31.70 33.46 25.18
CA ILE A 183 32.89 34.30 25.28
C ILE A 183 33.23 34.45 26.76
N THR A 184 34.50 34.16 27.10
CA THR A 184 35.04 34.39 28.44
C THR A 184 35.77 35.73 28.49
N HIS A 185 35.37 36.59 29.42
CA HIS A 185 36.00 37.90 29.65
C HIS A 185 35.90 38.26 31.13
N ASN A 186 37.02 38.68 31.74
CA ASN A 186 37.12 39.03 33.16
C ASN A 186 36.60 37.94 34.13
N GLY A 187 36.84 36.67 33.82
CA GLY A 187 36.42 35.53 34.65
C GLY A 187 34.95 35.11 34.49
N GLU A 188 34.14 35.87 33.74
CA GLU A 188 32.76 35.51 33.41
C GLU A 188 32.70 34.85 32.03
N THR A 189 31.97 33.73 31.89
CA THR A 189 31.72 33.06 30.61
C THR A 189 30.23 33.15 30.28
N LEU A 190 29.88 33.98 29.29
CA LEU A 190 28.50 34.21 28.86
C LEU A 190 28.35 33.96 27.36
N THR A 191 27.13 33.71 26.91
CA THR A 191 26.79 33.63 25.48
C THR A 191 26.90 35.01 24.81
N VAL A 192 27.12 35.04 23.49
CA VAL A 192 27.07 36.29 22.72
C VAL A 192 25.77 37.07 22.95
N LYS A 193 24.65 36.39 23.17
CA LYS A 193 23.34 37.03 23.42
C LYS A 193 23.31 37.72 24.80
N GLU A 194 23.82 37.06 25.82
CA GLU A 194 23.93 37.62 27.17
C GLU A 194 24.93 38.79 27.20
N TRP A 195 26.07 38.67 26.52
CA TRP A 195 27.00 39.79 26.35
C TRP A 195 26.35 40.96 25.61
N SER A 196 25.50 40.69 24.60
CA SER A 196 24.76 41.72 23.87
C SER A 196 23.81 42.50 24.79
N TRP A 197 23.10 41.82 25.68
CA TRP A 197 22.24 42.47 26.67
C TRP A 197 23.04 43.22 27.73
N ARG A 198 24.14 42.64 28.22
CA ARG A 198 24.96 43.21 29.30
C ARG A 198 25.74 44.45 28.86
N THR A 199 26.21 44.48 27.61
CA THR A 199 27.03 45.59 27.07
C THR A 199 26.23 46.56 26.20
N GLY A 200 25.01 46.19 25.78
CA GLY A 200 24.23 46.97 24.82
C GLY A 200 24.75 46.89 23.37
N ILE A 201 25.79 46.09 23.10
CA ILE A 201 26.34 45.91 21.75
C ILE A 201 25.49 44.88 21.00
N ASN A 202 25.13 45.14 19.74
CA ASN A 202 24.35 44.19 18.94
C ASN A 202 25.10 42.84 18.79
N ALA A 203 24.42 41.72 19.04
CA ALA A 203 24.96 40.36 18.92
C ALA A 203 25.64 40.08 17.55
N ALA A 204 25.13 40.65 16.45
CA ALA A 204 25.75 40.53 15.13
C ALA A 204 27.09 41.28 15.03
N THR A 205 27.21 42.41 15.72
CA THR A 205 28.45 43.18 15.83
C THR A 205 29.49 42.40 16.62
N ILE A 206 29.12 41.82 17.76
CA ILE A 206 29.99 40.94 18.56
C ILE A 206 30.51 39.77 17.71
N LYS A 207 29.62 39.07 16.97
CA LYS A 207 30.00 37.98 16.06
C LYS A 207 30.94 38.43 14.94
N THR A 208 30.72 39.62 14.39
CA THR A 208 31.58 40.16 13.32
C THR A 208 32.96 40.51 13.84
N ARG A 209 33.07 41.11 15.04
CA ARG A 209 34.34 41.43 15.69
C ARG A 209 35.14 40.17 16.03
N LEU A 210 34.47 39.11 16.50
CA LEU A 210 35.09 37.79 16.71
C LEU A 210 35.57 37.15 15.40
N ARG A 211 34.76 37.22 14.33
CA ARG A 211 35.16 36.69 13.01
C ARG A 211 36.38 37.42 12.45
N LYS A 212 36.56 38.70 12.79
CA LYS A 212 37.74 39.51 12.45
C LYS A 212 38.95 39.24 13.37
N GLY A 213 38.85 38.29 14.31
CA GLY A 213 39.95 37.93 15.21
C GLY A 213 40.32 38.98 16.25
N MET A 214 39.39 39.90 16.59
CA MET A 214 39.67 40.92 17.61
C MET A 214 39.82 40.30 19.01
N PRO A 215 40.67 40.89 19.89
CA PRO A 215 40.74 40.49 21.28
C PRO A 215 39.42 40.76 22.01
N THR A 216 39.06 39.88 22.96
CA THR A 216 37.76 39.86 23.64
C THR A 216 37.40 41.18 24.32
N GLU A 217 38.39 41.90 24.86
CA GLU A 217 38.22 43.25 25.42
C GLU A 217 37.69 44.26 24.39
N LYS A 218 38.29 44.28 23.18
CA LYS A 218 37.85 45.16 22.08
C LYS A 218 36.51 44.73 21.49
N VAL A 219 36.22 43.42 21.52
CA VAL A 219 34.94 42.88 21.06
C VAL A 219 33.77 43.43 21.90
N LEU A 220 33.96 43.51 23.23
CA LEU A 220 32.96 43.92 24.22
C LEU A 220 33.01 45.41 24.60
N THR A 221 33.87 46.20 23.96
CA THR A 221 33.94 47.66 24.18
C THR A 221 32.75 48.37 23.52
N VAL A 222 32.06 49.22 24.28
CA VAL A 222 30.96 50.09 23.83
C VAL A 222 31.56 51.30 23.13
N GLY A 223 31.49 51.30 21.80
CA GLY A 223 32.02 52.36 20.95
C GLY A 223 31.92 51.96 19.48
N ASP A 224 31.48 52.90 18.64
CA ASP A 224 31.39 52.67 17.20
C ASP A 224 32.81 52.79 16.61
N LEU A 225 33.51 51.64 16.51
CA LEU A 225 34.84 51.55 15.90
C LEU A 225 34.82 51.73 14.37
N ARG A 226 33.77 52.33 13.80
CA ARG A 226 33.58 52.58 12.36
C ARG A 226 34.31 53.84 11.85
N SER A 227 35.43 54.18 12.48
CA SER A 227 36.32 55.24 11.99
C SER A 227 37.77 54.82 12.20
N ALA A 228 38.22 53.91 11.35
CA ALA A 228 39.63 53.66 11.01
C ALA A 228 39.66 53.01 9.63
#